data_AF-A0A096XMZ2-F1
#
_entry.id   AF-A0A096XMZ2-F1
#
_cell.length_a   1.000
_cell.length_b   1.000
_cell.length_c   1.000
_cell.angle_alpha   90.00
_cell.angle_beta   90.00
_cell.angle_gamma   90.00
#
_symmetry.space_group_name_H-M   'P 1'
#
loop_
_entity.id
_entity.type
_entity.pdbx_description
1 polymer ?
#
loop_
_entity_poly.entity_id
_entity_poly.type
_entity_poly.pdbx_seq_one_letter_code
_entity_poly.pdbx_strand_id
1 'polypeptide(L)'
;MITFIVMTLTLSINLINTHPLIMGFSLMLYSILMSIYINKFSSSFWFSMIIHLIMIGGLMILFLYFISLTANNLIFFSKNFFLSFIMKLIVTNSMLFILNKYFMNMNKVMYFFNPEAFKFNFNFNFIKVNYSQTSYLIFNDSFYLLTFICTLYLLLLMIYVTMMCSKSNFPMRSNFF
;
A
#
# COMPACT_ATOMS: atom_id res chain seq x y z
N MET A 1 6.81 12.89 7.83
CA MET A 1 7.72 12.27 6.83
C MET A 1 8.68 11.29 7.50
N ILE A 2 9.59 11.75 8.36
CA ILE A 2 10.57 10.86 9.03
C ILE A 2 9.90 9.76 9.84
N THR A 3 8.93 10.12 10.69
CA THR A 3 8.18 9.16 11.50
C THR A 3 7.47 8.10 10.65
N PHE A 4 7.00 8.48 9.47
CA PHE A 4 6.39 7.55 8.53
C PHE A 4 7.41 6.62 7.89
N ILE A 5 8.54 7.15 7.41
CA ILE A 5 9.65 6.37 6.84
C ILE A 5 10.14 5.35 7.86
N VAL A 6 10.24 5.75 9.12
CA VAL A 6 10.67 4.84 10.19
C VAL A 6 9.61 3.78 10.48
N MET A 7 8.32 4.12 10.51
CA MET A 7 7.24 3.12 10.65
C MET A 7 7.18 2.15 9.46
N THR A 8 7.50 2.60 8.24
CA THR A 8 7.57 1.69 7.08
C THR A 8 8.76 0.74 7.16
N LEU A 9 9.89 1.20 7.70
CA LEU A 9 11.09 0.37 7.88
C LEU A 9 10.88 -0.69 8.98
N THR A 10 10.18 -0.37 10.07
CA THR A 10 9.87 -1.37 11.11
C THR A 10 8.94 -2.46 10.60
N LEU A 11 7.98 -2.11 9.74
CA LEU A 11 7.02 -3.05 9.16
C LEU A 11 7.59 -3.92 8.03
N SER A 12 8.75 -3.58 7.50
CA SER A 12 9.51 -4.46 6.61
C SER A 12 10.09 -5.63 7.41
N ILE A 13 9.19 -6.55 7.75
CA ILE A 13 9.52 -7.83 8.36
C ILE A 13 10.49 -8.57 7.43
N ASN A 14 11.40 -9.38 8.00
CA ASN A 14 12.15 -10.35 7.20
C ASN A 14 11.16 -11.43 6.74
N LEU A 15 10.43 -11.13 5.66
CA LEU A 15 9.29 -11.90 5.16
C LEU A 15 9.69 -13.20 4.46
N ILE A 16 10.99 -13.46 4.34
CA ILE A 16 11.53 -14.59 3.59
C ILE A 16 11.12 -15.94 4.23
N ASN A 17 10.83 -15.98 5.54
CA ASN A 17 10.54 -17.22 6.27
C ASN A 17 9.19 -17.21 7.04
N THR A 18 8.26 -16.30 6.72
CA THR A 18 6.98 -16.21 7.45
C THR A 18 5.82 -16.86 6.73
N HIS A 19 4.85 -17.38 7.49
CA HIS A 19 3.58 -17.89 6.96
C HIS A 19 2.89 -16.83 6.06
N PRO A 20 2.32 -17.20 4.89
CA PRO A 20 1.68 -16.26 3.98
C PRO A 20 0.61 -15.38 4.64
N LEU A 21 -0.07 -15.91 5.67
CA LEU A 21 -1.02 -15.15 6.48
C LEU A 21 -0.37 -13.98 7.25
N ILE A 22 0.82 -14.18 7.84
CA ILE A 22 1.57 -13.10 8.51
C ILE A 22 2.00 -12.05 7.47
N MET A 23 2.38 -12.50 6.28
CA MET A 23 2.74 -11.61 5.17
C MET A 23 1.53 -10.81 4.66
N GLY A 24 0.33 -11.39 4.61
CA GLY A 24 -0.89 -10.66 4.28
C GLY A 24 -1.26 -9.60 5.33
N PHE A 25 -1.14 -9.96 6.62
CA PHE A 25 -1.44 -9.03 7.71
C PHE A 25 -0.45 -7.85 7.77
N SER A 26 0.84 -8.08 7.54
CA SER A 26 1.83 -7.01 7.48
C SER A 26 1.60 -6.06 6.30
N LEU A 27 1.19 -6.59 5.15
CA LEU A 27 0.80 -5.80 3.97
C LEU A 27 -0.44 -4.94 4.25
N MET A 28 -1.42 -5.45 4.97
CA MET A 28 -2.60 -4.67 5.39
C MET A 28 -2.18 -3.48 6.25
N LEU A 29 -1.36 -3.70 7.29
CA LEU A 29 -0.86 -2.62 8.16
C LEU A 29 -0.04 -1.58 7.38
N TYR A 30 0.79 -2.04 6.45
CA TYR A 30 1.57 -1.14 5.59
C TYR A 30 0.67 -0.27 4.71
N SER A 31 -0.38 -0.86 4.11
CA SER A 31 -1.31 -0.13 3.25
C SER A 31 -2.11 0.94 4.01
N ILE A 32 -2.50 0.66 5.27
CA ILE A 32 -3.18 1.63 6.14
C ILE A 32 -2.27 2.82 6.44
N LEU A 33 -1.00 2.55 6.78
CA LEU A 33 -0.05 3.62 7.07
C LEU A 33 0.23 4.45 5.81
N MET A 34 0.38 3.79 4.65
CA MET A 34 0.55 4.46 3.36
C MET A 34 -0.61 5.38 3.01
N SER A 35 -1.87 4.94 3.18
CA SER A 35 -3.03 5.80 2.93
C SER A 35 -3.06 7.02 3.85
N ILE A 36 -2.69 6.87 5.12
CA ILE A 36 -2.59 7.98 6.07
C ILE A 36 -1.48 8.95 5.66
N TYR A 37 -0.36 8.45 5.13
CA TYR A 37 0.74 9.30 4.65
C TYR A 37 0.35 10.13 3.44
N ILE A 38 -0.25 9.49 2.44
CA ILE A 38 -0.69 10.16 1.20
C ILE A 38 -1.73 11.24 1.50
N ASN A 39 -2.59 11.02 2.48
CA ASN A 39 -3.56 12.01 2.93
C ASN A 39 -2.90 13.28 3.50
N LYS A 40 -1.66 13.21 4.02
CA LYS A 40 -0.93 14.40 4.50
C LYS A 40 -0.36 15.26 3.37
N PHE A 41 -0.19 14.72 2.16
CA PHE A 41 0.36 15.45 1.02
C PHE A 41 -0.69 15.89 0.01
N SER A 42 -1.86 15.24 0.01
CA SER A 42 -2.93 15.55 -0.93
C SER A 42 -3.94 16.52 -0.32
N SER A 43 -4.40 17.49 -1.11
CA SER A 43 -5.43 18.44 -0.71
C SER A 43 -6.83 17.80 -0.62
N SER A 44 -7.02 16.64 -1.25
CA SER A 44 -8.28 15.89 -1.28
C SER A 44 -8.10 14.46 -0.75
N PHE A 45 -8.97 14.03 0.16
CA PHE A 45 -8.97 12.67 0.73
C PHE A 45 -9.21 11.55 -0.30
N TRP A 46 -9.74 11.87 -1.48
CA TRP A 46 -10.22 10.89 -2.46
C TRP A 46 -9.13 9.90 -2.91
N PHE A 47 -7.93 10.39 -3.24
CA PHE A 47 -6.81 9.53 -3.62
C PHE A 47 -6.34 8.60 -2.49
N SER A 48 -6.29 9.11 -1.26
CA SER A 48 -5.94 8.28 -0.10
C SER A 48 -6.95 7.15 0.16
N MET A 49 -8.23 7.41 -0.09
CA MET A 49 -9.30 6.42 0.06
C MET A 49 -9.26 5.36 -1.04
N ILE A 50 -9.04 5.73 -2.32
CA ILE A 50 -8.95 4.76 -3.42
C ILE A 50 -7.80 3.79 -3.19
N ILE A 51 -6.62 4.28 -2.80
CA ILE A 51 -5.46 3.43 -2.53
C ILE A 51 -5.75 2.46 -1.37
N HIS A 52 -6.40 2.93 -0.31
CA HIS A 52 -6.79 2.08 0.81
C HIS A 52 -7.76 0.97 0.38
N LEU A 53 -8.80 1.31 -0.40
CA LEU A 53 -9.82 0.36 -0.86
C LEU A 53 -9.26 -0.70 -1.81
N ILE A 54 -8.45 -0.29 -2.79
CA ILE A 54 -7.87 -1.23 -3.76
C ILE A 54 -6.92 -2.22 -3.07
N MET A 55 -6.09 -1.72 -2.14
CA MET A 55 -5.13 -2.58 -1.42
C MET A 55 -5.83 -3.58 -0.50
N ILE A 56 -6.85 -3.16 0.26
CA ILE A 56 -7.61 -4.09 1.11
C ILE A 56 -8.41 -5.09 0.26
N GLY A 57 -9.06 -4.64 -0.83
CA GLY A 57 -9.80 -5.51 -1.72
C GLY A 57 -8.93 -6.61 -2.33
N GLY A 58 -7.74 -6.26 -2.83
CA GLY A 58 -6.79 -7.24 -3.36
C GLY A 58 -6.28 -8.23 -2.29
N LEU A 59 -6.04 -7.75 -1.06
CA LEU A 59 -5.60 -8.60 0.04
C LEU A 59 -6.67 -9.61 0.49
N MET A 60 -7.95 -9.25 0.46
CA MET A 60 -9.04 -10.17 0.80
C MET A 60 -9.12 -11.35 -0.17
N ILE A 61 -8.91 -11.12 -1.46
CA ILE A 61 -8.91 -12.17 -2.49
C ILE A 61 -7.72 -13.13 -2.28
N LEU A 62 -6.53 -12.57 -2.01
CA LEU A 62 -5.34 -13.36 -1.65
C LEU A 62 -5.58 -14.20 -0.37
N PHE A 63 -6.25 -13.64 0.63
CA PHE A 63 -6.56 -14.35 1.86
C PHE A 63 -7.48 -15.56 1.63
N LEU A 64 -8.53 -15.40 0.81
CA LEU A 64 -9.42 -16.50 0.42
C LEU A 64 -8.66 -17.62 -0.30
N TYR A 65 -7.77 -17.24 -1.23
CA TYR A 65 -6.94 -18.21 -1.94
C TYR A 65 -6.06 -19.03 -0.97
N PHE A 66 -5.37 -18.39 -0.03
CA PHE A 66 -4.50 -19.10 0.89
C PHE A 66 -5.24 -20.03 1.87
N ILE A 67 -6.40 -19.61 2.42
CA ILE A 67 -7.21 -20.51 3.27
C ILE A 67 -7.64 -21.76 2.51
N SER A 68 -7.92 -21.64 1.21
CA SER A 68 -8.33 -22.78 0.39
C SER A 68 -7.21 -23.80 0.13
N LEU A 69 -5.93 -23.39 0.24
CA LEU A 69 -4.77 -24.20 -0.15
C LEU A 69 -4.00 -24.81 1.02
N THR A 70 -3.94 -24.14 2.16
CA THR A 70 -3.18 -24.63 3.30
C THR A 70 -4.12 -25.20 4.35
N ALA A 71 -4.02 -26.50 4.62
CA ALA A 71 -4.58 -27.10 5.85
C ALA A 71 -4.04 -26.32 7.07
N ASN A 72 -4.88 -26.13 8.10
CA ASN A 72 -4.67 -25.38 9.35
C ASN A 72 -3.33 -25.64 10.09
N ASN A 73 -2.20 -25.32 9.50
CA ASN A 73 -0.91 -25.41 10.18
C ASN A 73 -0.81 -24.25 11.17
N LEU A 74 -0.63 -24.60 12.44
CA LEU A 74 -0.44 -23.63 13.51
C LEU A 74 0.74 -22.71 13.16
N ILE A 75 0.50 -21.41 13.32
CA ILE A 75 1.48 -20.37 13.04
C ILE A 75 2.52 -20.38 14.16
N PHE A 76 3.71 -20.93 13.90
CA PHE A 76 4.83 -20.85 14.85
C PHE A 76 5.73 -19.67 14.52
N PHE A 77 5.79 -18.70 15.43
CA PHE A 77 6.82 -17.66 15.40
C PHE A 77 8.12 -18.22 15.99
N SER A 78 9.20 -18.16 15.21
CA SER A 78 10.52 -18.55 15.73
C SER A 78 11.02 -17.53 16.76
N LYS A 79 11.76 -17.98 17.78
CA LYS A 79 12.43 -17.06 18.74
C LYS A 79 13.33 -16.04 18.03
N ASN A 80 13.94 -16.44 16.90
CA ASN A 80 14.75 -15.58 16.05
C ASN A 80 13.93 -14.44 15.42
N PHE A 81 12.66 -14.70 15.08
CA PHE A 81 11.75 -13.66 14.59
C PHE A 81 11.55 -12.58 15.67
N PHE A 82 11.21 -12.98 16.89
CA PHE A 82 11.02 -12.04 18.00
C PHE A 82 12.29 -11.23 18.29
N LEU A 83 13.45 -11.88 18.34
CA LEU A 83 14.72 -11.19 18.57
C LEU A 83 15.03 -10.17 17.46
N SER A 84 14.81 -10.56 16.19
CA SER A 84 15.00 -9.67 15.04
C SER A 84 14.07 -8.46 15.07
N PHE A 85 12.83 -8.66 15.53
CA PHE A 85 11.84 -7.59 15.65
C PHE A 85 12.24 -6.58 16.74
N ILE A 86 12.68 -7.06 17.90
CA ILE A 86 13.14 -6.20 19.01
C ILE A 86 14.37 -5.39 18.58
N MET A 87 15.34 -6.03 17.92
CA MET A 87 16.54 -5.32 17.43
C MET A 87 16.19 -4.23 16.42
N LYS A 88 15.26 -4.51 15.50
CA LYS A 88 14.77 -3.49 14.55
C LYS A 88 14.07 -2.34 15.25
N LEU A 89 13.26 -2.59 16.27
CA LEU A 89 12.61 -1.53 17.05
C LEU A 89 13.64 -0.62 17.75
N ILE A 90 14.70 -1.19 18.31
CA ILE A 90 15.76 -0.40 18.97
C ILE A 90 16.48 0.48 17.96
N VAL A 91 16.89 -0.07 16.81
CA VAL A 91 17.60 0.69 15.76
C VAL A 91 16.72 1.78 15.18
N THR A 92 15.43 1.51 14.96
CA THR A 92 14.51 2.49 14.40
C THR A 92 14.22 3.63 15.37
N ASN A 93 14.09 3.33 16.66
CA ASN A 93 13.93 4.35 17.71
C ASN A 93 15.20 5.19 17.90
N SER A 94 16.39 4.60 17.82
CA SER A 94 17.63 5.37 17.88
C SER A 94 17.79 6.29 16.68
N MET A 95 17.43 5.82 15.48
CA MET A 95 17.39 6.66 14.28
C MET A 95 16.39 7.81 14.42
N LEU A 96 15.19 7.57 14.98
CA LEU A 96 14.23 8.64 15.25
C LEU A 96 14.79 9.68 16.22
N PHE A 97 15.48 9.24 17.26
CA PHE A 97 16.05 10.16 18.24
C PHE A 97 17.13 11.06 17.62
N ILE A 98 18.01 10.47 16.82
CA ILE A 98 19.04 11.20 16.07
C ILE A 98 18.38 12.18 15.09
N LEU A 99 17.43 11.70 14.29
CA LEU A 99 16.78 12.51 13.28
C LEU A 99 15.97 13.65 13.88
N ASN A 100 15.24 13.43 14.98
CA ASN A 100 14.51 14.49 15.67
C ASN A 100 15.45 15.57 16.21
N LYS A 101 16.65 15.21 16.67
CA LYS A 101 17.63 16.18 17.18
C LYS A 101 18.27 17.03 16.08
N TYR A 102 18.57 16.43 14.92
CA TYR A 102 19.26 17.11 13.82
C TYR A 102 18.33 17.75 12.77
N PHE A 103 17.09 17.25 12.61
CA PHE A 103 16.16 17.68 11.56
C PHE A 103 14.97 18.50 12.08
N MET A 104 15.11 19.24 13.18
CA MET A 104 14.08 20.20 13.64
C MET A 104 13.76 21.30 12.59
N ASN A 105 14.52 21.40 11.50
CA ASN A 105 14.25 22.33 10.41
C ASN A 105 14.01 21.63 9.06
N MET A 106 13.14 20.62 9.06
CA MET A 106 12.79 19.84 7.86
C MET A 106 12.30 20.69 6.67
N ASN A 107 11.71 21.85 6.93
CA ASN A 107 11.30 22.78 5.89
C ASN A 107 12.51 23.29 5.07
N LYS A 108 13.67 23.50 5.71
CA LYS A 108 14.89 23.94 5.02
C LYS A 108 15.50 22.83 4.17
N VAL A 109 15.43 21.59 4.65
CA VAL A 109 15.96 20.43 3.93
C VAL A 109 15.12 20.14 2.68
N MET A 110 13.79 20.20 2.77
CA MET A 110 12.93 20.10 1.58
C MET A 110 13.15 21.25 0.58
N TYR A 111 13.34 22.49 1.07
CA TYR A 111 13.72 23.61 0.19
C TYR A 111 15.03 23.36 -0.56
N PHE A 112 16.01 22.70 0.09
CA PHE A 112 17.29 22.36 -0.54
C PHE A 112 17.17 21.28 -1.62
N PHE A 113 16.38 20.24 -1.37
CA PHE A 113 16.24 19.13 -2.32
C PHE A 113 15.30 19.44 -3.49
N ASN A 114 14.25 20.24 -3.27
CA ASN A 114 13.33 20.62 -4.34
C ASN A 114 12.57 21.93 -4.01
N PRO A 115 13.15 23.10 -4.31
CA PRO A 115 12.55 24.39 -3.96
C PRO A 115 11.24 24.65 -4.69
N GLU A 116 11.06 24.07 -5.89
CA GLU A 116 9.84 24.22 -6.69
C GLU A 116 8.67 23.44 -6.09
N ALA A 117 8.89 22.19 -5.69
CA ALA A 117 7.88 21.39 -5.00
C ALA A 117 7.46 22.02 -3.65
N PHE A 118 8.38 22.69 -2.96
CA PHE A 118 8.07 23.35 -1.68
C PHE A 118 7.30 24.66 -1.87
N LYS A 119 7.61 25.46 -2.90
CA LYS A 119 6.79 26.62 -3.31
C LYS A 119 5.38 26.20 -3.71
N PHE A 120 5.25 25.08 -4.41
CA PHE A 120 3.94 24.50 -4.76
C PHE A 120 3.14 24.18 -3.50
N ASN A 121 3.75 23.57 -2.47
CA ASN A 121 3.05 23.17 -1.26
C ASN A 121 2.54 24.37 -0.43
N PHE A 122 3.26 25.50 -0.40
CA PHE A 122 2.81 26.72 0.28
C PHE A 122 1.68 27.45 -0.45
N ASN A 123 1.67 27.43 -1.80
CA ASN A 123 0.60 28.04 -2.59
C ASN A 123 -0.68 27.17 -2.66
N PHE A 124 -0.59 25.87 -2.38
CA PHE A 124 -1.74 24.96 -2.41
C PHE A 124 -2.70 25.05 -1.22
N ASN A 125 -2.41 25.89 -0.22
CA ASN A 125 -3.38 26.20 0.84
C ASN A 125 -4.65 26.91 0.33
N PHE A 126 -4.68 27.37 -0.93
CA PHE A 126 -5.82 28.06 -1.52
C PHE A 126 -6.66 27.24 -2.49
N ILE A 127 -6.28 25.99 -2.78
CA ILE A 127 -7.10 25.13 -3.62
C ILE A 127 -7.48 23.92 -2.78
N LYS A 128 -8.50 24.13 -1.93
CA LYS A 128 -9.45 23.06 -1.62
C LYS A 128 -10.00 22.60 -2.97
N VAL A 129 -9.30 21.66 -3.61
CA VAL A 129 -9.79 21.01 -4.81
C VAL A 129 -11.07 20.32 -4.35
N ASN A 130 -12.20 20.92 -4.71
CA ASN A 130 -13.48 20.33 -4.37
C ASN A 130 -13.55 18.96 -5.04
N TYR A 131 -14.18 18.00 -4.39
CA TYR A 131 -14.40 16.64 -4.90
C TYR A 131 -14.95 16.62 -6.35
N SER A 132 -15.71 17.64 -6.72
CA SER A 132 -16.22 17.85 -8.08
C SER A 132 -15.12 18.15 -9.12
N GLN A 133 -14.05 18.85 -8.74
CA GLN A 133 -12.93 19.14 -9.65
C GLN A 133 -12.05 17.90 -9.89
N THR A 134 -11.88 17.01 -8.91
CA THR A 134 -11.08 15.78 -9.09
C THR A 134 -11.75 14.74 -9.98
N SER A 135 -13.07 14.59 -9.91
CA SER A 135 -13.82 13.68 -10.78
C SER A 135 -13.90 14.20 -12.22
N TYR A 136 -14.08 15.52 -12.38
CA TYR A 136 -14.08 16.16 -13.69
C TYR A 136 -12.72 16.05 -14.40
N LEU A 137 -11.61 16.10 -13.64
CA LEU A 137 -10.25 15.92 -14.18
C LEU A 137 -10.04 14.59 -14.92
N ILE A 138 -10.74 13.52 -14.52
CA ILE A 138 -10.58 12.19 -15.14
C ILE A 138 -11.28 12.13 -16.49
N PHE A 139 -12.47 12.72 -16.60
CA PHE A 139 -13.27 12.75 -17.83
C PHE A 139 -13.05 14.00 -18.68
N ASN A 140 -12.02 14.79 -18.38
CA ASN A 140 -11.65 15.93 -19.22
C ASN A 140 -11.16 15.48 -20.59
N ASP A 141 -11.36 16.34 -21.59
CA ASP A 141 -10.98 16.10 -22.99
C ASP A 141 -9.51 15.67 -23.14
N SER A 142 -8.61 16.19 -22.30
CA SER A 142 -7.18 15.84 -22.31
C SER A 142 -6.88 14.42 -21.84
N PHE A 143 -7.69 13.86 -20.93
CA PHE A 143 -7.49 12.55 -20.33
C PHE A 143 -8.45 11.48 -20.87
N TYR A 144 -9.42 11.86 -21.71
CA TYR A 144 -10.39 10.94 -22.29
C TYR A 144 -9.74 9.71 -22.94
N LEU A 145 -8.68 9.90 -23.75
CA LEU A 145 -7.97 8.79 -24.40
C LEU A 145 -7.41 7.78 -23.37
N LEU A 146 -6.82 8.26 -22.29
CA LEU A 146 -6.28 7.42 -21.23
C LEU A 146 -7.40 6.62 -20.55
N THR A 147 -8.53 7.28 -20.23
CA THR A 147 -9.67 6.58 -19.63
C THR A 147 -10.23 5.50 -20.54
N PHE A 148 -10.33 5.78 -21.85
CA PHE A 148 -10.82 4.82 -22.83
C PHE A 148 -9.92 3.59 -22.97
N ILE A 149 -8.59 3.78 -22.94
CA ILE A 149 -7.64 2.66 -22.96
C ILE A 149 -7.77 1.82 -21.68
N CYS A 150 -7.90 2.45 -20.51
CA CYS A 150 -8.07 1.74 -19.24
C CYS A 150 -9.35 0.91 -19.19
N THR A 151 -10.47 1.42 -19.69
CA THR A 151 -11.73 0.67 -19.71
C THR A 151 -11.67 -0.52 -20.66
N LEU A 152 -11.08 -0.37 -21.85
CA LEU A 152 -10.83 -1.48 -22.78
C LEU A 152 -9.91 -2.54 -22.16
N TYR A 153 -8.87 -2.13 -21.45
CA TYR A 153 -7.97 -3.05 -20.75
C TYR A 153 -8.69 -3.88 -19.68
N LEU A 154 -9.50 -3.24 -18.83
CA LEU A 154 -10.30 -3.95 -17.82
C LEU A 154 -11.31 -4.92 -18.46
N LEU A 155 -11.92 -4.55 -19.59
CA LEU A 155 -12.83 -5.41 -20.33
C LEU A 155 -12.11 -6.66 -20.88
N LEU A 156 -10.93 -6.48 -21.48
CA LEU A 156 -10.11 -7.60 -21.99
C LEU A 156 -9.69 -8.55 -20.86
N LEU A 157 -9.29 -8.01 -19.70
CA LEU A 157 -8.97 -8.83 -18.54
C LEU A 157 -10.15 -9.67 -18.07
N MET A 158 -11.35 -9.10 -18.00
CA MET A 158 -12.55 -9.86 -17.61
C MET A 158 -12.83 -11.03 -18.56
N ILE A 159 -12.74 -10.81 -19.88
CA ILE A 159 -12.89 -11.88 -20.87
C ILE A 159 -11.84 -12.97 -20.64
N TYR A 160 -10.57 -12.58 -20.47
CA TYR A 160 -9.49 -13.53 -20.27
C TYR A 160 -9.63 -14.36 -18.98
N VAL A 161 -10.02 -13.71 -17.87
CA VAL A 161 -10.28 -14.39 -16.60
C VAL A 161 -11.41 -15.40 -16.76
N THR A 162 -12.51 -15.06 -17.45
CA THR A 162 -13.60 -16.03 -17.70
C THR A 162 -13.15 -17.23 -18.53
N MET A 163 -12.29 -17.02 -19.54
CA MET A 163 -11.69 -18.11 -20.33
C MET A 163 -10.75 -18.99 -19.50
N MET A 164 -10.04 -18.41 -18.53
CA MET A 164 -9.21 -19.17 -17.59
C MET A 164 -10.07 -20.01 -16.64
N CYS A 165 -11.16 -19.44 -16.11
CA CYS A 165 -12.09 -20.16 -15.23
C CYS A 165 -12.86 -21.28 -15.94
N SER A 166 -13.17 -21.14 -17.24
CA SER A 166 -13.92 -22.17 -17.99
C SER A 166 -13.10 -23.42 -18.32
N LYS A 167 -11.78 -23.42 -18.10
CA LYS A 167 -10.94 -24.63 -18.25
C LYS A 167 -11.08 -25.51 -17.02
N SER A 168 -12.16 -26.30 -16.97
CA SER A 168 -12.47 -27.23 -15.88
C SER A 168 -11.81 -28.60 -16.09
N ASN A 169 -10.52 -28.75 -15.77
CA ASN A 169 -9.93 -30.08 -15.72
C ASN A 169 -9.63 -30.48 -14.27
N PHE A 170 -10.62 -31.17 -13.70
CA PHE A 170 -10.63 -31.89 -12.42
C PHE A 170 -10.64 -31.05 -11.12
N PRO A 171 -11.38 -31.51 -10.08
CA PRO A 171 -11.34 -30.89 -8.76
C PRO A 171 -9.92 -30.98 -8.19
N MET A 172 -9.36 -29.85 -7.75
CA MET A 172 -8.06 -29.79 -7.07
C MET A 172 -8.02 -30.50 -5.70
N ARG A 173 -9.14 -31.07 -5.26
CA ARG A 173 -9.19 -32.04 -4.18
C ARG A 173 -9.36 -33.42 -4.80
N SER A 174 -8.33 -34.24 -4.74
CA SER A 174 -8.53 -35.69 -4.88
C SER A 174 -9.53 -36.11 -3.82
N ASN A 175 -10.63 -36.70 -4.25
CA ASN A 175 -11.46 -37.50 -3.36
C ASN A 175 -10.59 -38.66 -2.90
N PHE A 176 -9.91 -38.49 -1.76
CA PHE A 176 -9.35 -39.60 -1.01
C PHE A 176 -10.54 -40.40 -0.48
N PHE A 177 -10.92 -41.44 -1.22
CA PHE A 177 -11.45 -42.66 -0.65
C PHE A 177 -10.28 -43.52 -0.17
#